data_AF-A0A1Z5KM70-F1
#
_entry.id   AF-A0A1Z5KM70-F1
#
_cell.length_a   1.000
_cell.length_b   1.000
_cell.length_c   1.000
_cell.angle_alpha   90.00
_cell.angle_beta   90.00
_cell.angle_gamma   90.00
#
_symmetry.space_group_name_H-M   'P 1'
#
loop_
_entity.id
_entity.type
_entity.pdbx_description
1 polymer ?
#
loop_
_entity_poly.entity_id
_entity_poly.type
_entity_poly.pdbx_seq_one_letter_code
_entity_poly.pdbx_strand_id
1 'polypeptide(L)'
;MAARPLHRLSNNSPRQVSYKCSKRPFLFRIIMISLSLYLLALALVSFGSPAHAALTRAKLEELLFDLREEDLRIVRWDASEHTAQRQYAGGCDSLSAALDVIIDSSESHKIKAIAAEYATFCITDNPKHRQIFSKKGPSIYNAVTDLIASNNSKASAMASHLVYIASFANADNHAGFFKAGAVAKLSAVIQDSVKEKSDIVPFQVMWAAAALQNLAASYCNTENNGRCFWEWPRKGDHIALSKESLPMISSGEAVRKEIVEDPQLIEILVEYACEGPVQGEMSDQNPFPGENAKLGRHELSHNIIAWAATGALKNIALEPSSKRRVEIGLPCYCRMARSPDWLEENKGSGLMHHLRRDDPCWFSDEDDLNGPLCMDRAFLDAEGYTCTDYGSATNEECKATDAAGVPASVACCGCRGGDWEDTDDSGDEL
;
A
#
# COMPACT_ATOMS: atom_id res chain seq x y z
N MET A 1 -35.82 6.72 -17.75
CA MET A 1 -35.54 6.32 -19.16
C MET A 1 -36.33 5.05 -19.47
N ALA A 2 -37.07 5.08 -20.57
CA ALA A 2 -38.04 4.08 -20.98
C ALA A 2 -37.40 2.72 -21.32
N ALA A 3 -38.03 1.64 -20.85
CA ALA A 3 -37.66 0.26 -21.14
C ALA A 3 -37.91 -0.10 -22.61
N ARG A 4 -36.91 -0.72 -23.27
CA ARG A 4 -37.04 -1.33 -24.59
C ARG A 4 -37.18 -2.86 -24.46
N PRO A 5 -38.00 -3.52 -25.30
CA PRO A 5 -38.23 -4.95 -25.21
C PRO A 5 -37.24 -5.78 -26.03
N LEU A 6 -36.99 -7.00 -25.54
CA LEU A 6 -36.17 -8.06 -26.11
C LEU A 6 -36.76 -8.60 -27.43
N HIS A 7 -35.98 -8.55 -28.50
CA HIS A 7 -36.27 -9.26 -29.75
C HIS A 7 -35.78 -10.71 -29.69
N ARG A 8 -36.73 -11.64 -29.86
CA ARG A 8 -36.54 -13.06 -30.17
C ARG A 8 -35.78 -13.21 -31.49
N LEU A 9 -34.67 -13.95 -31.50
CA LEU A 9 -34.04 -14.46 -32.71
C LEU A 9 -34.46 -15.91 -32.97
N SER A 10 -34.85 -16.13 -34.22
CA SER A 10 -35.39 -17.36 -34.81
C SER A 10 -34.29 -18.38 -35.09
N ASN A 11 -34.48 -19.61 -34.59
CA ASN A 11 -33.70 -20.79 -34.94
C ASN A 11 -33.93 -21.18 -36.41
N ASN A 12 -32.93 -20.96 -37.27
CA ASN A 12 -32.86 -21.60 -38.58
C ASN A 12 -31.81 -22.72 -38.53
N SER A 13 -32.29 -23.97 -38.59
CA SER A 13 -31.46 -25.16 -38.73
C SER A 13 -30.93 -25.27 -40.17
N PRO A 14 -29.62 -25.46 -40.39
CA PRO A 14 -29.11 -25.77 -41.72
C PRO A 14 -29.34 -27.24 -42.07
N ARG A 15 -29.86 -27.46 -43.29
CA ARG A 15 -30.03 -28.77 -43.94
C ARG A 15 -28.69 -29.50 -44.01
N GLN A 16 -28.64 -30.72 -43.46
CA GLN A 16 -27.54 -31.65 -43.69
C GLN A 16 -27.55 -32.14 -45.15
N VAL A 17 -26.50 -31.79 -45.89
CA VAL A 17 -26.19 -32.39 -47.20
C VAL A 17 -25.20 -33.54 -46.96
N SER A 18 -25.67 -34.77 -47.17
CA SER A 18 -24.88 -36.00 -47.05
C SER A 18 -23.97 -36.17 -48.27
N TYR A 19 -22.68 -35.87 -48.13
CA TYR A 19 -21.65 -36.20 -49.10
C TYR A 19 -21.13 -37.64 -48.88
N LYS A 20 -21.28 -38.49 -49.91
CA LYS A 20 -20.69 -39.84 -49.95
C LYS A 20 -19.17 -39.73 -49.97
N CYS A 21 -18.53 -40.24 -48.92
CA CYS A 21 -17.10 -40.24 -48.72
C CYS A 21 -16.44 -41.33 -49.57
N SER A 22 -15.67 -40.91 -50.59
CA SER A 22 -14.81 -41.77 -51.39
C SER A 22 -13.63 -42.29 -50.55
N LYS A 23 -13.47 -43.61 -50.49
CA LYS A 23 -12.35 -44.27 -49.81
C LYS A 23 -11.09 -44.21 -50.69
N ARG A 24 -10.17 -43.31 -50.35
CA ARG A 24 -8.68 -43.38 -50.36
C ARG A 24 -8.10 -41.96 -50.59
N PRO A 25 -6.89 -41.61 -50.10
CA PRO A 25 -5.85 -42.45 -49.50
C PRO A 25 -5.45 -42.01 -48.08
N PHE A 26 -5.37 -42.97 -47.16
CA PHE A 26 -4.92 -42.76 -45.78
C PHE A 26 -3.51 -42.14 -45.68
N LEU A 27 -2.68 -42.35 -46.71
CA LEU A 27 -1.32 -41.83 -46.80
C LEU A 27 -1.25 -40.30 -46.94
N PHE A 28 -2.22 -39.67 -47.60
CA PHE A 28 -2.22 -38.21 -47.83
C PHE A 28 -2.55 -37.43 -46.55
N ARG A 29 -3.38 -38.01 -45.67
CA ARG A 29 -3.70 -37.40 -44.38
C ARG A 29 -2.52 -37.45 -43.41
N ILE A 30 -1.74 -38.53 -43.43
CA ILE A 30 -0.54 -38.65 -42.59
C ILE A 30 0.51 -37.61 -43.03
N ILE A 31 0.76 -37.48 -44.33
CA ILE A 31 1.72 -36.49 -44.86
C ILE A 31 1.28 -35.06 -44.53
N MET A 32 -0.02 -34.74 -44.65
CA MET A 32 -0.53 -33.41 -44.31
C MET A 32 -0.42 -33.11 -42.82
N ILE A 33 -0.70 -34.07 -41.93
CA ILE A 33 -0.55 -33.88 -40.48
C ILE A 33 0.92 -33.68 -40.10
N SER A 34 1.83 -34.49 -40.66
CA SER A 34 3.26 -34.33 -40.42
C SER A 34 3.79 -33.01 -40.96
N LEU A 35 3.34 -32.56 -42.13
CA LEU A 35 3.73 -31.27 -42.69
C LEU A 35 3.14 -30.10 -41.88
N SER A 36 1.90 -30.21 -41.39
CA SER A 36 1.31 -29.21 -40.50
C SER A 36 2.02 -29.14 -39.15
N LEU A 37 2.40 -30.27 -38.56
CA LEU A 37 3.19 -30.30 -37.32
C LEU A 37 4.61 -29.76 -37.54
N TYR A 38 5.23 -30.04 -38.69
CA TYR A 38 6.55 -29.52 -39.04
C TYR A 38 6.52 -28.02 -39.32
N LEU A 39 5.47 -27.52 -39.98
CA LEU A 39 5.25 -26.09 -40.19
C LEU A 39 4.86 -25.37 -38.89
N LEU A 40 4.12 -26.02 -37.98
CA LEU A 40 3.84 -25.49 -36.66
C LEU A 40 5.12 -25.45 -35.81
N ALA A 41 5.96 -26.48 -35.87
CA ALA A 41 7.27 -26.50 -35.20
C ALA A 41 8.22 -25.45 -35.80
N LEU A 42 8.28 -25.30 -37.12
CA LEU A 42 9.04 -24.24 -37.79
C LEU A 42 8.51 -22.85 -37.46
N ALA A 43 7.19 -22.66 -37.41
CA ALA A 43 6.60 -21.41 -36.95
C ALA A 43 6.98 -21.14 -35.49
N LEU A 44 6.90 -22.13 -34.60
CA LEU A 44 7.31 -22.00 -33.19
C LEU A 44 8.81 -21.72 -33.02
N VAL A 45 9.67 -22.21 -33.93
CA VAL A 45 11.11 -21.91 -33.93
C VAL A 45 11.44 -20.56 -34.58
N SER A 46 10.66 -20.13 -35.59
CA SER A 46 10.83 -18.84 -36.27
C SER A 46 10.12 -17.67 -35.59
N PHE A 47 9.18 -17.93 -34.69
CA PHE A 47 8.66 -16.98 -33.70
C PHE A 47 9.48 -17.02 -32.41
N GLY A 48 10.78 -17.32 -32.50
CA GLY A 48 11.71 -16.83 -31.49
C GLY A 48 11.49 -15.32 -31.45
N SER A 49 10.79 -14.84 -30.41
CA SER A 49 10.48 -13.43 -30.20
C SER A 49 11.72 -12.66 -30.58
N PRO A 50 11.65 -11.69 -31.52
CA PRO A 50 12.83 -10.94 -31.95
C PRO A 50 13.55 -10.56 -30.68
N ALA A 51 14.76 -11.09 -30.47
CA ALA A 51 15.46 -10.96 -29.20
C ALA A 51 15.49 -9.47 -28.90
N HIS A 52 14.59 -9.00 -28.03
CA HIS A 52 14.50 -7.60 -27.70
C HIS A 52 15.85 -7.33 -27.07
N ALA A 53 16.66 -6.52 -27.76
CA ALA A 53 18.00 -6.21 -27.30
C ALA A 53 17.88 -5.81 -25.83
N ALA A 54 18.53 -6.58 -24.95
CA ALA A 54 18.39 -6.39 -23.52
C ALA A 54 18.70 -4.92 -23.20
N LEU A 55 17.84 -4.28 -22.40
CA LEU A 55 18.03 -2.88 -22.05
C LEU A 55 19.33 -2.77 -21.25
N THR A 56 20.30 -2.04 -21.81
CA THR A 56 21.55 -1.77 -21.12
C THR A 56 21.31 -0.78 -19.97
N ARG A 57 22.23 -0.76 -19.01
CA ARG A 57 22.21 0.23 -17.91
C ARG A 57 22.07 1.66 -18.42
N ALA A 58 22.88 2.07 -19.39
CA ALA A 58 22.87 3.43 -19.93
C ALA A 58 21.51 3.77 -20.56
N LYS A 59 20.88 2.81 -21.25
CA LYS A 59 19.55 3.03 -21.83
C LYS A 59 18.46 3.15 -20.75
N LEU A 60 18.53 2.34 -19.69
CA LEU A 60 17.61 2.47 -18.56
C LEU A 60 17.75 3.81 -17.84
N GLU A 61 18.99 4.29 -17.63
CA GLU A 61 19.24 5.60 -17.02
C GLU A 61 18.70 6.74 -17.90
N GLU A 62 18.88 6.65 -19.23
CA GLU A 62 18.30 7.61 -20.19
C GLU A 62 16.76 7.62 -20.14
N LEU A 63 16.12 6.44 -20.17
CA LEU A 63 14.67 6.30 -20.11
C LEU A 63 14.11 6.82 -18.78
N LEU A 64 14.76 6.49 -17.66
CA LEU A 64 14.36 6.97 -16.34
C LEU A 64 14.51 8.49 -16.22
N PHE A 65 15.62 9.04 -16.72
CA PHE A 65 15.86 10.49 -16.71
C PHE A 65 14.79 11.22 -17.53
N ASP A 66 14.48 10.74 -18.73
CA ASP A 66 13.43 11.31 -19.58
C ASP A 66 12.04 11.24 -18.94
N LEU A 67 11.72 10.13 -18.27
CA LEU A 67 10.42 9.90 -17.64
C LEU A 67 10.22 10.75 -16.37
N ARG A 68 11.26 10.89 -15.53
CA ARG A 68 11.15 11.62 -14.26
C ARG A 68 11.46 13.12 -14.38
N GLU A 69 12.35 13.49 -15.30
CA GLU A 69 12.97 14.81 -15.41
C GLU A 69 13.50 15.31 -14.05
N GLU A 70 12.84 16.32 -13.45
CA GLU A 70 13.19 16.91 -12.16
C GLU A 70 12.36 16.37 -10.98
N ASP A 71 11.48 15.38 -11.21
CA ASP A 71 10.71 14.73 -10.13
C ASP A 71 11.63 13.84 -9.29
N LEU A 72 12.25 14.49 -8.30
CA LEU A 72 13.09 13.87 -7.29
C LEU A 72 12.32 13.58 -6.00
N ARG A 73 10.99 13.66 -5.98
CA ARG A 73 10.22 13.33 -4.77
C ARG A 73 10.51 11.90 -4.34
N ILE A 74 10.77 11.71 -3.04
CA ILE A 74 10.86 10.39 -2.43
C ILE A 74 9.49 9.75 -2.50
N VAL A 75 8.50 10.32 -1.82
CA VAL A 75 7.14 9.79 -1.84
C VAL A 75 6.43 10.27 -3.10
N ARG A 76 5.97 9.32 -3.90
CA ARG A 76 5.25 9.57 -5.16
C ARG A 76 3.87 8.91 -5.07
N TRP A 77 2.91 9.62 -4.50
CA TRP A 77 1.52 9.15 -4.45
C TRP A 77 0.83 9.30 -5.80
N ASP A 78 1.32 10.22 -6.62
CA ASP A 78 0.85 10.48 -7.97
C ASP A 78 2.02 10.63 -8.96
N ALA A 79 1.69 10.57 -10.25
CA ALA A 79 2.61 10.97 -11.31
C ALA A 79 2.69 12.51 -11.36
N SER A 80 3.90 13.09 -11.42
CA SER A 80 4.03 14.51 -11.76
C SER A 80 3.42 14.78 -13.13
N GLU A 81 3.06 16.03 -13.42
CA GLU A 81 2.50 16.40 -14.72
C GLU A 81 3.41 15.96 -15.87
N HIS A 82 4.73 16.19 -15.75
CA HIS A 82 5.71 15.71 -16.73
C HIS A 82 5.70 14.19 -16.86
N THR A 83 5.76 13.45 -15.74
CA THR A 83 5.73 11.98 -15.75
C THR A 83 4.47 11.49 -16.48
N ALA A 84 3.30 12.04 -16.15
CA ALA A 84 2.04 11.67 -16.80
C ALA A 84 2.09 11.94 -18.31
N GLN A 85 2.55 13.12 -18.73
CA GLN A 85 2.71 13.46 -20.16
C GLN A 85 3.63 12.47 -20.88
N ARG A 86 4.78 12.13 -20.30
CA ARG A 86 5.72 11.14 -20.87
C ARG A 86 5.11 9.74 -20.92
N GLN A 87 4.39 9.31 -19.89
CA GLN A 87 3.65 8.04 -19.92
C GLN A 87 2.67 7.99 -21.10
N TYR A 88 1.92 9.07 -21.35
CA TYR A 88 0.99 9.15 -22.50
C TYR A 88 1.69 9.24 -23.85
N ALA A 89 2.88 9.82 -23.91
CA ALA A 89 3.66 10.00 -25.12
C ALA A 89 4.52 8.77 -25.53
N GLY A 90 4.36 7.62 -24.85
CA GLY A 90 5.12 6.39 -25.15
C GLY A 90 6.44 6.25 -24.38
N GLY A 91 6.68 7.09 -23.37
CA GLY A 91 7.86 6.97 -22.49
C GLY A 91 7.95 5.64 -21.73
N CYS A 92 6.87 4.86 -21.74
CA CYS A 92 6.75 3.55 -21.10
C CYS A 92 6.69 2.36 -22.07
N ASP A 93 6.98 2.58 -23.36
CA ASP A 93 7.00 1.50 -24.38
C ASP A 93 8.02 0.40 -24.04
N SER A 94 9.06 0.73 -23.27
CA SER A 94 10.10 -0.19 -22.82
C SER A 94 9.78 -0.89 -21.49
N LEU A 95 8.60 -0.67 -20.88
CA LEU A 95 8.23 -1.25 -19.59
C LEU A 95 8.38 -2.78 -19.58
N SER A 96 7.87 -3.47 -20.62
CA SER A 96 7.96 -4.93 -20.70
C SER A 96 9.41 -5.43 -20.67
N ALA A 97 10.30 -4.77 -21.40
CA ALA A 97 11.72 -5.13 -21.45
C ALA A 97 12.45 -4.79 -20.13
N ALA A 98 12.08 -3.69 -19.46
CA ALA A 98 12.63 -3.36 -18.15
C ALA A 98 12.25 -4.40 -17.08
N LEU A 99 11.03 -4.94 -17.14
CA LEU A 99 10.62 -6.05 -16.27
C LEU A 99 11.41 -7.34 -16.55
N ASP A 100 11.79 -7.59 -17.81
CA ASP A 100 12.65 -8.72 -18.15
C ASP A 100 14.06 -8.57 -17.54
N VAL A 101 14.60 -7.35 -17.47
CA VAL A 101 15.86 -7.07 -16.78
C VAL A 101 15.79 -7.37 -15.28
N ILE A 102 14.63 -7.12 -14.63
CA ILE A 102 14.44 -7.48 -13.22
C ILE A 102 14.45 -9.00 -13.04
N ILE A 103 13.79 -9.73 -13.94
CA ILE A 103 13.68 -11.19 -13.94
C ILE A 103 15.05 -11.86 -14.19
N ASP A 104 15.88 -11.30 -15.06
CA ASP A 104 17.15 -11.90 -15.45
C ASP A 104 18.11 -12.02 -14.24
N SER A 105 18.36 -13.24 -13.79
CA SER A 105 19.25 -13.53 -12.65
C SER A 105 20.71 -13.14 -12.89
N SER A 106 21.13 -12.98 -14.15
CA SER A 106 22.51 -12.60 -14.49
C SER A 106 22.79 -11.11 -14.32
N GLU A 107 21.73 -10.29 -14.26
CA GLU A 107 21.85 -8.85 -14.12
C GLU A 107 22.19 -8.42 -12.70
N SER A 108 23.05 -7.40 -12.59
CA SER A 108 23.48 -6.88 -11.28
C SER A 108 22.32 -6.19 -10.55
N HIS A 109 22.32 -6.27 -9.21
CA HIS A 109 21.31 -5.58 -8.37
C HIS A 109 21.21 -4.08 -8.67
N LYS A 110 22.30 -3.43 -9.08
CA LYS A 110 22.31 -2.00 -9.47
C LYS A 110 21.46 -1.74 -10.71
N ILE A 111 21.57 -2.58 -11.73
CA ILE A 111 20.79 -2.44 -12.98
C ILE A 111 19.32 -2.76 -12.69
N LYS A 112 19.05 -3.81 -11.90
CA LYS A 112 17.69 -4.15 -11.46
C LYS A 112 17.03 -3.03 -10.66
N ALA A 113 17.77 -2.32 -9.82
CA ALA A 113 17.25 -1.17 -9.08
C ALA A 113 16.77 -0.05 -10.02
N ILE A 114 17.54 0.27 -11.07
CA ILE A 114 17.17 1.29 -12.06
C ILE A 114 15.95 0.82 -12.87
N ALA A 115 15.91 -0.46 -13.27
CA ALA A 115 14.77 -1.04 -13.96
C ALA A 115 13.50 -1.02 -13.08
N ALA A 116 13.61 -1.31 -11.78
CA ALA A 116 12.51 -1.23 -10.83
C ALA A 116 12.03 0.20 -10.62
N GLU A 117 12.93 1.18 -10.55
CA GLU A 117 12.57 2.59 -10.46
C GLU A 117 11.84 3.07 -11.72
N TYR A 118 12.36 2.77 -12.91
CA TYR A 118 11.70 3.07 -14.19
C TYR A 118 10.32 2.40 -14.28
N ALA A 119 10.23 1.12 -13.91
CA ALA A 119 8.96 0.40 -13.89
C ALA A 119 7.95 1.08 -12.96
N THR A 120 8.40 1.49 -11.76
CA THR A 120 7.58 2.22 -10.78
C THR A 120 7.00 3.50 -11.39
N PHE A 121 7.84 4.35 -11.98
CA PHE A 121 7.38 5.58 -12.66
C PHE A 121 6.37 5.27 -13.76
N CYS A 122 6.55 4.18 -14.52
CA CYS A 122 5.61 3.82 -15.57
C CYS A 122 4.24 3.35 -15.08
N ILE A 123 4.16 2.80 -13.87
CA ILE A 123 2.94 2.22 -13.32
C ILE A 123 2.21 3.11 -12.30
N THR A 124 2.85 4.17 -11.80
CA THR A 124 2.21 5.19 -10.97
C THR A 124 1.06 5.83 -11.74
N ASP A 125 -0.13 5.88 -11.12
CA ASP A 125 -1.40 6.33 -11.72
C ASP A 125 -1.81 5.71 -13.05
N ASN A 126 -1.16 4.62 -13.46
CA ASN A 126 -1.42 3.97 -14.73
C ASN A 126 -1.85 2.50 -14.54
N PRO A 127 -3.14 2.23 -14.30
CA PRO A 127 -3.64 0.87 -14.08
C PRO A 127 -3.43 -0.05 -15.29
N LYS A 128 -3.39 0.49 -16.51
CA LYS A 128 -3.11 -0.29 -17.72
C LYS A 128 -1.67 -0.80 -17.71
N HIS A 129 -0.70 0.02 -17.32
CA HIS A 129 0.69 -0.41 -17.17
C HIS A 129 0.88 -1.37 -15.99
N ARG A 130 0.13 -1.20 -14.88
CA ARG A 130 0.11 -2.20 -13.79
C ARG A 130 -0.32 -3.60 -14.27
N GLN A 131 -1.19 -3.71 -15.28
CA GLN A 131 -1.56 -5.01 -15.88
C GLN A 131 -0.45 -5.61 -16.75
N ILE A 132 0.46 -4.80 -17.31
CA ILE A 132 1.65 -5.32 -18.03
C ILE A 132 2.55 -6.08 -17.04
N PHE A 133 2.69 -5.56 -15.81
CA PHE A 133 3.39 -6.24 -14.73
C PHE A 133 2.82 -7.63 -14.48
N SER A 134 1.49 -7.73 -14.29
CA SER A 134 0.81 -9.00 -14.00
C SER A 134 1.02 -10.05 -15.09
N LYS A 135 1.11 -9.63 -16.35
CA LYS A 135 1.31 -10.52 -17.51
C LYS A 135 2.67 -11.21 -17.55
N LYS A 136 3.67 -10.73 -16.79
CA LYS A 136 4.95 -11.42 -16.64
C LYS A 136 4.83 -12.71 -15.81
N GLY A 137 3.76 -12.86 -15.04
CA GLY A 137 3.46 -14.08 -14.30
C GLY A 137 4.34 -14.27 -13.06
N PRO A 138 4.46 -15.51 -12.52
CA PRO A 138 5.15 -15.76 -11.26
C PRO A 138 6.62 -15.32 -11.19
N SER A 139 7.32 -15.28 -12.33
CA SER A 139 8.74 -14.94 -12.37
C SER A 139 9.02 -13.50 -11.93
N ILE A 140 8.19 -12.52 -12.30
CA ILE A 140 8.41 -11.14 -11.87
C ILE A 140 8.19 -10.98 -10.36
N TYR A 141 7.20 -11.64 -9.77
CA TYR A 141 6.94 -11.56 -8.34
C TYR A 141 8.09 -12.15 -7.53
N ASN A 142 8.61 -13.30 -7.94
CA ASN A 142 9.78 -13.92 -7.30
C ASN A 142 11.01 -13.03 -7.43
N ALA A 143 11.30 -12.53 -8.64
CA ALA A 143 12.47 -11.69 -8.87
C ALA A 143 12.46 -10.38 -8.06
N VAL A 144 11.29 -9.72 -7.95
CA VAL A 144 11.14 -8.52 -7.12
C VAL A 144 11.26 -8.88 -5.63
N THR A 145 10.68 -10.00 -5.20
CA THR A 145 10.75 -10.44 -3.80
C THR A 145 12.17 -10.82 -3.37
N ASP A 146 12.94 -11.46 -4.26
CA ASP A 146 14.37 -11.73 -4.03
C ASP A 146 15.18 -10.42 -3.98
N LEU A 147 14.82 -9.43 -4.80
CA LEU A 147 15.48 -8.13 -4.81
C LEU A 147 15.22 -7.33 -3.53
N ILE A 148 14.07 -7.50 -2.86
CA ILE A 148 13.80 -6.95 -1.51
C ILE A 148 14.85 -7.45 -0.51
N ALA A 149 15.22 -8.73 -0.59
CA ALA A 149 16.20 -9.35 0.33
C ALA A 149 17.67 -9.05 -0.02
N SER A 150 17.91 -8.20 -1.02
CA SER A 150 19.24 -7.81 -1.44
C SER A 150 19.99 -7.02 -0.36
N ASN A 151 21.30 -7.26 -0.23
CA ASN A 151 22.20 -6.43 0.58
C ASN A 151 22.48 -5.06 -0.06
N ASN A 152 22.01 -4.81 -1.29
CA ASN A 152 22.06 -3.49 -1.91
C ASN A 152 20.83 -2.69 -1.48
N SER A 153 21.01 -1.74 -0.56
CA SER A 153 19.93 -0.93 0.01
C SER A 153 19.06 -0.23 -1.04
N LYS A 154 19.66 0.32 -2.10
CA LYS A 154 18.92 0.96 -3.20
C LYS A 154 18.05 -0.04 -3.96
N ALA A 155 18.58 -1.23 -4.25
CA ALA A 155 17.83 -2.28 -4.95
C ALA A 155 16.68 -2.80 -4.10
N SER A 156 16.91 -3.04 -2.81
CA SER A 156 15.87 -3.43 -1.86
C SER A 156 14.78 -2.36 -1.76
N ALA A 157 15.16 -1.09 -1.58
CA ALA A 157 14.22 0.02 -1.51
C ALA A 157 13.38 0.18 -2.79
N MET A 158 13.99 0.09 -3.97
CA MET A 158 13.26 0.20 -5.25
C MET A 158 12.39 -1.02 -5.54
N ALA A 159 12.78 -2.22 -5.09
CA ALA A 159 11.92 -3.40 -5.15
C ALA A 159 10.68 -3.21 -4.26
N SER A 160 10.86 -2.74 -3.02
CA SER A 160 9.77 -2.44 -2.10
C SER A 160 8.85 -1.33 -2.63
N HIS A 161 9.41 -0.25 -3.20
CA HIS A 161 8.62 0.79 -3.86
C HIS A 161 7.80 0.23 -5.05
N LEU A 162 8.39 -0.65 -5.85
CA LEU A 162 7.68 -1.31 -6.94
C LEU A 162 6.52 -2.18 -6.41
N VAL A 163 6.71 -2.91 -5.31
CA VAL A 163 5.60 -3.65 -4.65
C VAL A 163 4.50 -2.69 -4.19
N TYR A 164 4.87 -1.57 -3.54
CA TYR A 164 3.92 -0.55 -3.09
C TYR A 164 3.00 -0.09 -4.24
N ILE A 165 3.56 0.33 -5.38
CA ILE A 165 2.73 0.82 -6.49
C ILE A 165 2.04 -0.32 -7.26
N ALA A 166 2.74 -1.42 -7.54
CA ALA A 166 2.20 -2.50 -8.37
C ALA A 166 1.02 -3.23 -7.72
N SER A 167 1.00 -3.34 -6.38
CA SER A 167 -0.09 -3.97 -5.63
C SER A 167 -1.35 -3.08 -5.50
N PHE A 168 -1.23 -1.77 -5.76
CA PHE A 168 -2.33 -0.83 -5.61
C PHE A 168 -3.49 -1.12 -6.58
N ALA A 169 -4.65 -1.44 -6.03
CA ALA A 169 -5.89 -1.73 -6.77
C ALA A 169 -5.70 -2.73 -7.93
N ASN A 170 -4.85 -3.74 -7.73
CA ASN A 170 -4.58 -4.80 -8.71
C ASN A 170 -4.52 -6.16 -8.00
N ALA A 171 -5.60 -6.94 -8.13
CA ALA A 171 -5.76 -8.22 -7.44
C ALA A 171 -4.70 -9.27 -7.84
N ASP A 172 -4.31 -9.31 -9.11
CA ASP A 172 -3.32 -10.28 -9.62
C ASP A 172 -1.94 -10.00 -9.03
N ASN A 173 -1.52 -8.73 -9.01
CA ASN A 173 -0.23 -8.32 -8.43
C ASN A 173 -0.23 -8.52 -6.92
N HIS A 174 -1.32 -8.14 -6.25
CA HIS A 174 -1.49 -8.31 -4.81
C HIS A 174 -1.34 -9.78 -4.38
N ALA A 175 -2.11 -10.68 -5.01
CA ALA A 175 -2.02 -12.12 -4.76
C ALA A 175 -0.67 -12.72 -5.20
N GLY A 176 -0.07 -12.19 -6.28
CA GLY A 176 1.23 -12.60 -6.79
C GLY A 176 2.36 -12.36 -5.80
N PHE A 177 2.47 -11.14 -5.26
CA PHE A 177 3.48 -10.81 -4.25
C PHE A 177 3.27 -11.56 -2.94
N PHE A 178 2.02 -11.70 -2.49
CA PHE A 178 1.72 -12.50 -1.31
C PHE A 178 2.22 -13.94 -1.47
N LYS A 179 1.89 -14.61 -2.58
CA LYS A 179 2.36 -15.98 -2.87
C LYS A 179 3.88 -16.10 -3.04
N ALA A 180 4.54 -15.04 -3.49
CA ALA A 180 5.99 -14.99 -3.62
C ALA A 180 6.71 -14.81 -2.27
N GLY A 181 5.99 -14.60 -1.16
CA GLY A 181 6.56 -14.40 0.17
C GLY A 181 7.04 -12.98 0.43
N ALA A 182 6.47 -11.98 -0.26
CA ALA A 182 6.87 -10.59 -0.10
C ALA A 182 6.70 -10.09 1.35
N VAL A 183 5.65 -10.52 2.05
CA VAL A 183 5.37 -10.11 3.44
C VAL A 183 6.54 -10.46 4.35
N ALA A 184 6.98 -11.72 4.37
CA ALA A 184 8.13 -12.16 5.15
C ALA A 184 9.42 -11.40 4.81
N LYS A 185 9.68 -11.10 3.53
CA LYS A 185 10.89 -10.36 3.12
C LYS A 185 10.86 -8.89 3.53
N LEU A 186 9.71 -8.23 3.38
CA LEU A 186 9.53 -6.84 3.80
C LEU A 186 9.63 -6.72 5.34
N SER A 187 9.05 -7.68 6.06
CA SER A 187 9.12 -7.77 7.52
C SER A 187 10.56 -7.91 7.99
N ALA A 188 11.35 -8.79 7.35
CA ALA A 188 12.76 -8.96 7.67
C ALA A 188 13.57 -7.66 7.51
N VAL A 189 13.31 -6.86 6.45
CA VAL A 189 13.98 -5.56 6.26
C VAL A 189 13.70 -4.61 7.44
N ILE A 190 12.46 -4.55 7.92
CA ILE A 190 12.05 -3.67 9.03
C ILE A 190 12.58 -4.19 10.37
N GLN A 191 12.61 -5.50 10.58
CA GLN A 191 13.14 -6.08 11.82
C GLN A 191 14.66 -6.04 11.88
N ASP A 192 15.33 -6.13 10.74
CA ASP A 192 16.78 -6.03 10.66
C ASP A 192 17.26 -4.60 10.91
N SER A 193 16.45 -3.56 10.69
CA SER A 193 16.85 -2.16 10.86
C SER A 193 17.04 -1.73 12.32
N VAL A 194 16.42 -2.41 13.28
CA VAL A 194 16.59 -2.12 14.72
C VAL A 194 17.74 -2.90 15.38
N LYS A 195 18.47 -3.72 14.62
CA LYS A 195 19.63 -4.46 15.13
C LYS A 195 20.85 -3.53 15.26
N GLU A 196 21.63 -3.70 16.34
CA GLU A 196 22.79 -2.85 16.72
C GLU A 196 23.84 -2.60 15.61
N LYS A 197 23.89 -3.45 14.57
CA LYS A 197 24.84 -3.37 13.46
C LYS A 197 24.17 -3.45 12.09
N SER A 198 23.01 -2.83 11.97
CA SER A 198 22.27 -2.83 10.72
C SER A 198 22.88 -1.87 9.69
N ASP A 199 23.13 -2.37 8.48
CA ASP A 199 23.44 -1.53 7.31
C ASP A 199 22.17 -1.06 6.58
N ILE A 200 20.98 -1.33 7.15
CA ILE A 200 19.69 -0.95 6.57
C ILE A 200 19.48 0.55 6.77
N VAL A 201 19.26 1.27 5.67
CA VAL A 201 19.07 2.72 5.68
C VAL A 201 17.58 3.09 5.81
N PRO A 202 17.23 4.25 6.39
CA PRO A 202 15.83 4.70 6.55
C PRO A 202 14.96 4.61 5.30
N PHE A 203 15.50 5.01 4.14
CA PHE A 203 14.79 4.89 2.85
C PHE A 203 14.36 3.46 2.50
N GLN A 204 15.15 2.46 2.88
CA GLN A 204 14.83 1.05 2.67
C GLN A 204 13.70 0.59 3.60
N VAL A 205 13.76 0.99 4.88
CA VAL A 205 12.72 0.70 5.88
C VAL A 205 11.39 1.34 5.50
N MET A 206 11.40 2.63 5.15
CA MET A 206 10.22 3.37 4.71
C MET A 206 9.51 2.65 3.57
N TRP A 207 10.22 2.28 2.50
CA TRP A 207 9.59 1.60 1.38
C TRP A 207 9.12 0.19 1.73
N ALA A 208 9.81 -0.50 2.64
CA ALA A 208 9.36 -1.80 3.11
C ALA A 208 8.02 -1.68 3.86
N ALA A 209 7.91 -0.71 4.78
CA ALA A 209 6.68 -0.42 5.52
C ALA A 209 5.55 0.03 4.58
N ALA A 210 5.83 0.90 3.61
CA ALA A 210 4.84 1.34 2.62
C ALA A 210 4.35 0.17 1.75
N ALA A 211 5.23 -0.75 1.34
CA ALA A 211 4.83 -1.95 0.62
C ALA A 211 3.91 -2.85 1.46
N LEU A 212 4.23 -3.05 2.75
CA LEU A 212 3.34 -3.76 3.68
C LEU A 212 1.99 -3.05 3.82
N GLN A 213 1.96 -1.72 3.90
CA GLN A 213 0.71 -0.95 3.89
C GLN A 213 -0.17 -1.35 2.70
N ASN A 214 0.35 -1.31 1.47
CA ASN A 214 -0.49 -1.59 0.30
C ASN A 214 -0.86 -3.08 0.16
N LEU A 215 0.00 -4.01 0.58
CA LEU A 215 -0.36 -5.43 0.64
C LEU A 215 -1.41 -5.72 1.73
N ALA A 216 -1.37 -5.04 2.87
CA ALA A 216 -2.36 -5.19 3.93
C ALA A 216 -3.70 -4.48 3.63
N ALA A 217 -3.71 -3.55 2.68
CA ALA A 217 -4.91 -2.84 2.26
C ALA A 217 -5.88 -3.74 1.49
N SER A 218 -7.17 -3.44 1.62
CA SER A 218 -8.19 -3.93 0.69
C SER A 218 -8.51 -2.85 -0.35
N TYR A 219 -8.74 -3.28 -1.58
CA TYR A 219 -9.07 -2.42 -2.70
C TYR A 219 -10.44 -2.78 -3.28
N CYS A 220 -11.15 -1.76 -3.73
CA CYS A 220 -12.57 -1.79 -4.05
C CYS A 220 -12.80 -1.10 -5.39
N ASN A 221 -13.93 -1.37 -6.06
CA ASN A 221 -14.28 -0.71 -7.33
C ASN A 221 -14.88 0.69 -7.11
N THR A 222 -14.29 1.44 -6.21
CA THR A 222 -14.69 2.82 -5.90
C THR A 222 -14.18 3.74 -7.00
N GLU A 223 -15.06 4.59 -7.50
CA GLU A 223 -14.76 5.52 -8.59
C GLU A 223 -13.55 6.38 -8.22
N ASN A 224 -12.64 6.57 -9.18
CA ASN A 224 -11.47 7.45 -9.12
C ASN A 224 -10.31 7.07 -8.18
N ASN A 225 -10.48 6.21 -7.17
CA ASN A 225 -9.38 5.91 -6.24
C ASN A 225 -9.13 4.43 -5.95
N GLY A 226 -10.07 3.52 -6.26
CA GLY A 226 -9.91 2.08 -6.03
C GLY A 226 -9.78 1.66 -4.56
N ARG A 227 -9.98 2.57 -3.59
CA ARG A 227 -9.82 2.31 -2.15
C ARG A 227 -11.14 1.82 -1.55
N CYS A 228 -11.02 0.96 -0.54
CA CYS A 228 -12.16 0.59 0.29
C CYS A 228 -12.35 1.61 1.42
N PHE A 229 -13.59 2.06 1.63
CA PHE A 229 -14.01 2.83 2.79
C PHE A 229 -14.57 1.89 3.85
N TRP A 230 -14.17 2.12 5.08
CA TRP A 230 -14.56 1.33 6.24
C TRP A 230 -15.43 2.19 7.14
N GLU A 231 -16.41 1.58 7.79
CA GLU A 231 -17.35 2.26 8.67
C GLU A 231 -17.61 1.40 9.91
N TRP A 232 -17.73 2.06 11.07
CA TRP A 232 -18.22 1.42 12.28
C TRP A 232 -19.75 1.41 12.28
N PRO A 233 -20.39 0.23 12.26
CA PRO A 233 -21.83 0.16 12.45
C PRO A 233 -22.18 0.71 13.85
N ARG A 234 -23.24 1.52 13.96
CA ARG A 234 -23.68 2.13 15.25
C ARG A 234 -23.80 1.14 16.41
N LYS A 235 -24.09 -0.13 16.13
CA LYS A 235 -24.26 -1.21 17.12
C LYS A 235 -23.30 -2.38 16.89
N GLY A 236 -22.19 -2.16 16.18
CA GLY A 236 -21.17 -3.18 15.90
C GLY A 236 -19.95 -3.02 16.79
N ASP A 237 -19.29 -4.13 17.09
CA ASP A 237 -17.95 -4.22 17.70
C ASP A 237 -16.84 -4.39 16.65
N HIS A 238 -17.23 -4.51 15.38
CA HIS A 238 -16.35 -4.71 14.23
C HIS A 238 -16.57 -3.62 13.19
N ILE A 239 -15.48 -3.25 12.52
CA ILE A 239 -15.52 -2.36 11.38
C ILE A 239 -15.99 -3.14 10.15
N ALA A 240 -16.82 -2.52 9.32
CA ALA A 240 -17.39 -3.14 8.13
C ALA A 240 -17.06 -2.29 6.90
N LEU A 241 -17.07 -2.94 5.73
CA LEU A 241 -16.92 -2.22 4.47
C LEU A 241 -18.17 -1.38 4.20
N SER A 242 -17.99 -0.11 3.83
CA SER A 242 -19.08 0.76 3.40
C SER A 242 -19.78 0.21 2.16
N LYS A 243 -21.09 0.45 2.05
CA LYS A 243 -21.86 0.03 0.86
C LYS A 243 -21.35 0.69 -0.42
N GLU A 244 -20.81 1.90 -0.33
CA GLU A 244 -20.27 2.67 -1.46
C GLU A 244 -18.95 2.09 -1.99
N SER A 245 -18.30 1.21 -1.22
CA SER A 245 -17.06 0.54 -1.61
C SER A 245 -17.26 -0.81 -2.27
N LEU A 246 -18.48 -1.24 -2.53
CA LEU A 246 -18.73 -2.52 -3.18
C LEU A 246 -18.75 -2.41 -4.71
N PRO A 247 -18.22 -3.41 -5.45
CA PRO A 247 -17.59 -4.64 -4.96
C PRO A 247 -16.11 -4.47 -4.58
N MET A 248 -15.64 -5.31 -3.65
CA MET A 248 -14.21 -5.47 -3.35
C MET A 248 -13.51 -6.15 -4.54
N ILE A 249 -12.36 -5.61 -4.95
CA ILE A 249 -11.52 -6.12 -6.04
C ILE A 249 -10.39 -6.99 -5.49
N SER A 250 -9.76 -6.58 -4.38
CA SER A 250 -8.66 -7.30 -3.74
C SER A 250 -8.77 -7.19 -2.22
N SER A 251 -8.60 -8.31 -1.51
CA SER A 251 -8.61 -8.33 -0.05
C SER A 251 -7.19 -8.42 0.50
N GLY A 252 -6.84 -7.51 1.41
CA GLY A 252 -5.59 -7.56 2.18
C GLY A 252 -5.63 -8.49 3.40
N GLU A 253 -6.74 -9.21 3.63
CA GLU A 253 -6.96 -9.97 4.87
C GLU A 253 -5.88 -11.03 5.14
N ALA A 254 -5.48 -11.81 4.12
CA ALA A 254 -4.45 -12.83 4.29
C ALA A 254 -3.10 -12.22 4.70
N VAL A 255 -2.74 -11.07 4.12
CA VAL A 255 -1.52 -10.33 4.47
C VAL A 255 -1.60 -9.82 5.91
N ARG A 256 -2.74 -9.25 6.32
CA ARG A 256 -2.92 -8.76 7.70
C ARG A 256 -2.75 -9.88 8.71
N LYS A 257 -3.33 -11.06 8.46
CA LYS A 257 -3.18 -12.22 9.33
C LYS A 257 -1.72 -12.66 9.45
N GLU A 258 -0.99 -12.75 8.34
CA GLU A 258 0.44 -13.08 8.35
C GLU A 258 1.27 -12.05 9.14
N ILE A 259 0.98 -10.75 9.00
CA ILE A 259 1.65 -9.71 9.80
C ILE A 259 1.34 -9.85 11.30
N VAL A 260 0.10 -10.18 11.65
CA VAL A 260 -0.32 -10.30 13.07
C VAL A 260 0.26 -11.53 13.76
N GLU A 261 0.66 -12.55 13.00
CA GLU A 261 1.44 -13.69 13.50
C GLU A 261 2.87 -13.29 13.91
N ASP A 262 3.33 -12.09 13.57
CA ASP A 262 4.61 -11.51 13.99
C ASP A 262 4.42 -10.32 14.97
N PRO A 263 4.34 -10.60 16.29
CA PRO A 263 4.32 -9.61 17.36
C PRO A 263 5.33 -8.47 17.21
N GLN A 264 6.57 -8.86 16.89
CA GLN A 264 7.73 -8.01 16.98
C GLN A 264 7.72 -6.99 15.84
N LEU A 265 7.25 -7.40 14.66
CA LEU A 265 7.06 -6.47 13.56
C LEU A 265 6.07 -5.35 13.92
N ILE A 266 4.95 -5.67 14.58
CA ILE A 266 3.97 -4.65 14.99
C ILE A 266 4.61 -3.67 15.98
N GLU A 267 5.33 -4.18 16.98
CA GLU A 267 6.02 -3.37 17.98
C GLU A 267 7.02 -2.39 17.32
N ILE A 268 7.84 -2.86 16.38
CA ILE A 268 8.79 -2.01 15.63
C ILE A 268 8.06 -0.98 14.76
N LEU A 269 6.95 -1.36 14.12
CA LEU A 269 6.13 -0.40 13.36
C LEU A 269 5.54 0.68 14.28
N VAL A 270 5.15 0.33 15.51
CA VAL A 270 4.70 1.31 16.51
C VAL A 270 5.84 2.25 16.88
N GLU A 271 7.04 1.72 17.16
CA GLU A 271 8.23 2.54 17.44
C GLU A 271 8.51 3.53 16.31
N TYR A 272 8.51 3.08 15.05
CA TYR A 272 8.72 3.97 13.90
C TYR A 272 7.59 4.98 13.71
N ALA A 273 6.33 4.63 13.98
CA ALA A 273 5.24 5.59 13.95
C ALA A 273 5.37 6.67 15.04
N CYS A 274 6.01 6.34 16.16
CA CYS A 274 6.33 7.26 17.25
C CYS A 274 7.54 8.15 17.01
N GLU A 275 8.32 7.93 15.94
CA GLU A 275 9.35 8.88 15.50
C GLU A 275 8.77 10.12 14.80
N GLY A 276 7.47 10.09 14.43
CA GLY A 276 6.74 11.21 13.83
C GLY A 276 5.63 11.77 14.74
N PRO A 277 4.89 12.80 14.28
CA PRO A 277 5.02 13.46 12.99
C PRO A 277 6.28 14.31 12.88
N VAL A 278 6.60 14.76 11.68
CA VAL A 278 7.64 15.76 11.48
C VAL A 278 7.22 17.06 12.17
N GLN A 279 8.02 17.54 13.12
CA GLN A 279 7.69 18.73 13.93
C GLN A 279 8.43 19.99 13.48
N GLY A 280 7.86 21.15 13.76
CA GLY A 280 8.49 22.45 13.53
C GLY A 280 8.43 22.91 12.07
N GLU A 281 9.29 23.87 11.72
CA GLU A 281 9.32 24.40 10.35
C GLU A 281 9.92 23.40 9.37
N MET A 282 9.27 23.28 8.23
CA MET A 282 9.75 22.51 7.11
C MET A 282 11.11 23.03 6.65
N SER A 283 12.09 22.14 6.58
CA SER A 283 13.45 22.48 6.14
C SER A 283 14.15 21.30 5.49
N ASP A 284 15.36 21.53 4.98
CA ASP A 284 16.17 20.48 4.37
C ASP A 284 16.68 19.45 5.39
N GLN A 285 16.76 19.82 6.65
CA GLN A 285 17.09 18.93 7.77
C GLN A 285 15.84 18.27 8.35
N ASN A 286 14.65 18.76 7.98
CA ASN A 286 13.37 18.35 8.50
C ASN A 286 12.34 18.20 7.37
N PRO A 287 12.56 17.22 6.46
CA PRO A 287 11.76 17.10 5.26
C PRO A 287 10.39 16.52 5.57
N PHE A 288 9.35 17.28 5.24
CA PHE A 288 7.98 16.78 5.29
C PHE A 288 7.82 15.68 4.23
N PRO A 289 7.47 14.45 4.62
CA PRO A 289 7.54 13.29 3.74
C PRO A 289 6.57 13.38 2.56
N GLY A 290 5.41 14.02 2.78
CA GLY A 290 4.37 14.19 1.79
C GLY A 290 4.81 14.99 0.59
N GLU A 291 5.55 16.09 0.74
CA GLU A 291 5.82 16.99 -0.41
C GLU A 291 7.29 17.29 -0.67
N ASN A 292 8.15 17.19 0.36
CA ASN A 292 9.46 17.84 0.35
C ASN A 292 10.63 16.87 0.54
N ALA A 293 10.35 15.61 0.86
CA ALA A 293 11.36 14.55 0.85
C ALA A 293 11.89 14.33 -0.59
N LYS A 294 13.22 14.45 -0.80
CA LYS A 294 13.88 14.39 -2.11
C LYS A 294 14.95 13.31 -2.17
N LEU A 295 14.95 12.53 -3.25
CA LEU A 295 15.91 11.46 -3.52
C LEU A 295 17.32 12.04 -3.64
N GLY A 296 18.33 11.32 -3.12
CA GLY A 296 19.71 11.79 -3.05
C GLY A 296 19.98 12.81 -1.94
N ARG A 297 18.93 13.33 -1.29
CA ARG A 297 19.05 14.34 -0.22
C ARG A 297 18.55 13.85 1.12
N HIS A 298 17.36 13.26 1.15
CA HIS A 298 16.64 12.93 2.37
C HIS A 298 16.55 11.41 2.63
N GLU A 299 17.23 10.57 1.85
CA GLU A 299 17.18 9.10 1.96
C GLU A 299 17.71 8.54 3.29
N LEU A 300 18.48 9.33 4.04
CA LEU A 300 19.02 8.96 5.35
C LEU A 300 18.25 9.59 6.52
N SER A 301 17.20 10.37 6.24
CA SER A 301 16.37 10.96 7.29
C SER A 301 15.45 9.89 7.88
N HIS A 302 15.41 9.75 9.20
CA HIS A 302 14.48 8.84 9.89
C HIS A 302 13.03 9.32 9.82
N ASN A 303 12.82 10.63 9.74
CA ASN A 303 11.51 11.29 9.68
C ASN A 303 10.66 10.84 8.46
N ILE A 304 11.28 10.21 7.45
CA ILE A 304 10.52 9.68 6.31
C ILE A 304 9.85 8.33 6.60
N ILE A 305 10.14 7.66 7.73
CA ILE A 305 9.61 6.31 8.02
C ILE A 305 8.20 6.37 8.63
N ALA A 306 7.94 7.34 9.51
CA ALA A 306 6.76 7.36 10.38
C ALA A 306 5.42 7.26 9.63
N TRP A 307 5.27 7.99 8.50
CA TRP A 307 4.06 7.90 7.68
C TRP A 307 3.85 6.47 7.14
N ALA A 308 4.91 5.81 6.69
CA ALA A 308 4.81 4.48 6.08
C ALA A 308 4.48 3.42 7.14
N ALA A 309 5.11 3.52 8.31
CA ALA A 309 4.81 2.67 9.45
C ALA A 309 3.36 2.84 9.95
N THR A 310 2.92 4.09 10.14
CA THR A 310 1.54 4.43 10.51
C THR A 310 0.55 3.94 9.47
N GLY A 311 0.89 4.06 8.19
CA GLY A 311 0.08 3.52 7.10
C GLY A 311 -0.04 2.00 7.11
N ALA A 312 1.03 1.27 7.45
CA ALA A 312 0.98 -0.17 7.63
C ALA A 312 0.08 -0.55 8.81
N LEU A 313 0.30 0.08 9.98
CA LEU A 313 -0.50 -0.10 11.18
C LEU A 313 -1.98 0.19 10.94
N LYS A 314 -2.30 1.24 10.17
CA LYS A 314 -3.67 1.54 9.75
C LYS A 314 -4.35 0.33 9.15
N ASN A 315 -3.72 -0.32 8.17
CA ASN A 315 -4.33 -1.49 7.55
C ASN A 315 -4.33 -2.69 8.50
N ILE A 316 -3.27 -2.90 9.29
CA ILE A 316 -3.19 -3.99 10.29
C ILE A 316 -4.33 -3.88 11.33
N ALA A 317 -4.74 -2.68 11.72
CA ALA A 317 -5.81 -2.44 12.69
C ALA A 317 -7.19 -2.97 12.25
N LEU A 318 -7.37 -3.25 10.95
CA LEU A 318 -8.58 -3.91 10.42
C LEU A 318 -8.67 -5.39 10.84
N GLU A 319 -7.58 -6.00 11.31
CA GLU A 319 -7.57 -7.35 11.86
C GLU A 319 -7.84 -7.29 13.39
N PRO A 320 -9.00 -7.76 13.89
CA PRO A 320 -9.40 -7.56 15.28
C PRO A 320 -8.38 -8.05 16.32
N SER A 321 -7.65 -9.11 15.99
CA SER A 321 -6.61 -9.69 16.87
C SER A 321 -5.38 -8.81 17.04
N SER A 322 -5.18 -7.79 16.19
CA SER A 322 -4.03 -6.87 16.26
C SER A 322 -4.29 -5.65 17.15
N LYS A 323 -5.55 -5.26 17.38
CA LYS A 323 -5.93 -3.96 17.95
C LYS A 323 -5.16 -3.59 19.21
N ARG A 324 -5.14 -4.46 20.21
CA ARG A 324 -4.47 -4.19 21.49
C ARG A 324 -2.97 -3.89 21.34
N ARG A 325 -2.30 -4.53 20.37
CA ARG A 325 -0.86 -4.30 20.10
C ARG A 325 -0.66 -2.96 19.42
N VAL A 326 -1.53 -2.63 18.47
CA VAL A 326 -1.49 -1.35 17.77
C VAL A 326 -1.82 -0.21 18.74
N GLU A 327 -2.82 -0.36 19.61
CA GLU A 327 -3.23 0.68 20.58
C GLU A 327 -2.13 1.15 21.54
N ILE A 328 -1.00 0.43 21.67
CA ILE A 328 0.15 0.87 22.48
C ILE A 328 0.73 2.19 21.95
N GLY A 329 0.66 2.44 20.64
CA GLY A 329 1.15 3.69 20.03
C GLY A 329 0.11 4.80 19.90
N LEU A 330 -1.04 4.70 20.59
CA LEU A 330 -2.15 5.64 20.42
C LEU A 330 -1.72 7.12 20.53
N PRO A 331 -0.85 7.52 21.48
CA PRO A 331 -0.39 8.90 21.56
C PRO A 331 0.35 9.40 20.33
N CYS A 332 1.15 8.53 19.71
CA CYS A 332 1.90 8.85 18.50
C CYS A 332 0.96 9.03 17.30
N TYR A 333 -0.03 8.16 17.14
CA TYR A 333 -0.99 8.25 16.03
C TYR A 333 -1.86 9.50 16.14
N CYS A 334 -2.12 9.90 17.38
CA CYS A 334 -2.78 11.15 17.70
C CYS A 334 -2.01 12.37 17.22
N ARG A 335 -0.70 12.42 17.47
CA ARG A 335 0.17 13.48 16.94
C ARG A 335 0.21 13.41 15.40
N MET A 336 0.36 12.21 14.83
CA MET A 336 0.35 12.01 13.38
C MET A 336 -0.93 12.53 12.72
N ALA A 337 -2.10 12.26 13.30
CA ALA A 337 -3.40 12.72 12.84
C ALA A 337 -3.58 14.25 12.89
N ARG A 338 -2.70 14.95 13.59
CA ARG A 338 -2.64 16.43 13.64
C ARG A 338 -1.40 16.98 12.92
N SER A 339 -0.66 16.15 12.19
CA SER A 339 0.51 16.60 11.45
C SER A 339 0.14 17.69 10.43
N PRO A 340 0.97 18.74 10.28
CA PRO A 340 0.83 19.67 9.16
C PRO A 340 1.18 19.05 7.81
N ASP A 341 1.85 17.88 7.79
CA ASP A 341 2.06 17.10 6.58
C ASP A 341 0.82 16.24 6.27
N TRP A 342 0.18 16.47 5.12
CA TRP A 342 -1.06 15.80 4.74
C TRP A 342 -0.92 14.27 4.66
N LEU A 343 0.27 13.74 4.36
CA LEU A 343 0.46 12.31 4.20
C LEU A 343 0.48 11.64 5.58
N GLU A 344 1.19 12.23 6.52
CA GLU A 344 1.19 11.82 7.93
C GLU A 344 -0.21 11.93 8.55
N GLU A 345 -0.88 13.07 8.38
CA GLU A 345 -2.25 13.33 8.83
C GLU A 345 -3.21 12.27 8.27
N ASN A 346 -3.19 12.03 6.96
CA ASN A 346 -4.00 11.00 6.33
C ASN A 346 -3.75 9.59 6.88
N LYS A 347 -2.51 9.26 7.28
CA LYS A 347 -2.20 7.93 7.85
C LYS A 347 -2.65 7.86 9.30
N GLY A 348 -2.35 8.87 10.11
CA GLY A 348 -2.76 8.98 11.51
C GLY A 348 -4.27 8.92 11.65
N SER A 349 -5.00 9.84 11.01
CA SER A 349 -6.46 9.92 11.05
C SER A 349 -7.12 8.61 10.60
N GLY A 350 -6.59 8.00 9.54
CA GLY A 350 -7.11 6.71 9.07
C GLY A 350 -6.84 5.54 10.03
N LEU A 351 -5.71 5.53 10.74
CA LEU A 351 -5.42 4.53 11.77
C LEU A 351 -6.34 4.71 12.98
N MET A 352 -6.49 5.94 13.46
CA MET A 352 -7.41 6.29 14.56
C MET A 352 -8.83 5.83 14.26
N HIS A 353 -9.29 6.06 13.03
CA HIS A 353 -10.58 5.55 12.55
C HIS A 353 -10.66 4.02 12.64
N HIS A 354 -9.66 3.29 12.16
CA HIS A 354 -9.66 1.83 12.22
C HIS A 354 -9.53 1.25 13.65
N LEU A 355 -9.11 2.05 14.62
CA LEU A 355 -9.12 1.69 16.03
C LEU A 355 -10.44 2.03 16.74
N ARG A 356 -11.40 2.64 16.04
CA ARG A 356 -12.62 3.23 16.63
C ARG A 356 -12.28 4.30 17.67
N ARG A 357 -11.24 5.07 17.38
CA ARG A 357 -10.79 6.21 18.17
C ARG A 357 -10.95 7.47 17.32
N ASP A 358 -12.12 7.62 16.71
CA ASP A 358 -12.51 8.83 15.97
C ASP A 358 -12.66 10.04 16.92
N ASP A 359 -12.62 9.81 18.24
CA ASP A 359 -12.59 10.83 19.27
C ASP A 359 -11.31 11.69 19.19
N PRO A 360 -11.37 12.98 19.58
CA PRO A 360 -10.24 13.88 19.44
C PRO A 360 -9.09 13.41 20.33
N CYS A 361 -7.91 13.32 19.77
CA CYS A 361 -6.70 13.33 20.58
C CYS A 361 -6.66 14.66 21.33
N TRP A 362 -6.90 14.66 22.63
CA TRP A 362 -7.01 15.90 23.41
C TRP A 362 -5.65 16.26 24.00
N PHE A 363 -4.97 17.24 23.41
CA PHE A 363 -3.75 17.79 23.99
C PHE A 363 -4.13 18.91 24.96
N SER A 364 -3.42 19.03 26.10
CA SER A 364 -3.68 20.05 27.12
C SER A 364 -3.62 21.48 26.56
N ASP A 365 -2.85 21.68 25.50
CA ASP A 365 -2.79 22.90 24.69
C ASP A 365 -2.98 22.48 23.23
N GLU A 366 -3.93 23.12 22.53
CA GLU A 366 -4.18 22.82 21.11
C GLU A 366 -2.98 23.14 20.22
N ASP A 367 -2.14 24.09 20.67
CA ASP A 367 -0.94 24.54 19.95
C ASP A 367 0.32 23.74 20.33
N ASP A 368 0.27 22.90 21.37
CA ASP A 368 1.39 22.03 21.78
C ASP A 368 1.08 20.55 21.54
N LEU A 369 1.44 20.07 20.34
CA LEU A 369 1.36 18.65 19.99
C LEU A 369 2.30 17.76 20.83
N ASN A 370 3.20 18.36 21.62
CA ASN A 370 4.04 17.65 22.59
C ASN A 370 3.50 17.71 24.02
N GLY A 371 2.43 18.48 24.26
CA GLY A 371 1.79 18.56 25.56
C GLY A 371 1.20 17.23 26.02
N PRO A 372 0.85 17.12 27.32
CA PRO A 372 0.14 15.98 27.87
C PRO A 372 -1.06 15.60 26.98
N LEU A 373 -1.05 14.35 26.51
CA LEU A 373 -2.17 13.80 25.77
C LEU A 373 -3.16 13.22 26.75
N CYS A 374 -4.41 13.65 26.64
CA CYS A 374 -5.55 12.98 27.22
C CYS A 374 -6.19 12.04 26.20
N MET A 375 -6.48 10.82 26.65
CA MET A 375 -7.19 9.82 25.89
C MET A 375 -8.56 9.55 26.50
N ASP A 376 -9.60 9.63 25.67
CA ASP A 376 -10.96 9.28 26.06
C ASP A 376 -11.07 7.79 26.40
N ARG A 377 -11.74 7.50 27.52
CA ARG A 377 -12.17 6.14 27.86
C ARG A 377 -13.44 5.81 27.06
N ALA A 378 -13.68 4.51 26.84
CA ALA A 378 -14.89 4.08 26.17
C ALA A 378 -16.13 4.60 26.90
N PHE A 379 -16.92 5.43 26.22
CA PHE A 379 -18.10 6.10 26.76
C PHE A 379 -19.22 6.09 25.72
N LEU A 380 -20.41 5.67 26.15
CA LEU A 380 -21.63 5.76 25.36
C LEU A 380 -22.79 5.97 26.33
N ASP A 381 -23.37 7.16 26.32
CA ASP A 381 -24.49 7.48 27.21
C ASP A 381 -25.81 6.83 26.77
N ALA A 382 -26.88 7.04 27.53
CA ALA A 382 -28.19 6.50 27.24
C ALA A 382 -28.82 7.06 25.94
N GLU A 383 -28.36 8.22 25.48
CA GLU A 383 -28.85 8.91 24.28
C GLU A 383 -28.03 8.52 23.04
N GLY A 384 -26.91 7.81 23.24
CA GLY A 384 -26.01 7.34 22.20
C GLY A 384 -24.89 8.32 21.88
N TYR A 385 -24.64 9.30 22.75
CA TYR A 385 -23.52 10.22 22.67
C TYR A 385 -22.23 9.59 23.20
N THR A 386 -21.13 9.92 22.54
CA THR A 386 -19.75 9.49 22.80
C THR A 386 -18.91 10.66 23.29
N CYS A 387 -17.66 10.46 23.70
CA CYS A 387 -16.83 11.56 24.19
C CYS A 387 -16.62 12.70 23.17
N THR A 388 -16.64 12.42 21.86
CA THR A 388 -16.65 13.44 20.79
C THR A 388 -17.78 14.46 21.00
N ASP A 389 -18.97 14.01 21.37
CA ASP A 389 -20.13 14.87 21.53
C ASP A 389 -19.99 15.83 22.73
N TYR A 390 -19.07 15.54 23.66
CA TYR A 390 -18.78 16.35 24.84
C TYR A 390 -17.61 17.31 24.67
N GLY A 391 -17.01 17.43 23.48
CA GLY A 391 -15.83 18.28 23.28
C GLY A 391 -16.06 19.77 23.55
N SER A 392 -17.31 20.23 23.48
CA SER A 392 -17.73 21.59 23.85
C SER A 392 -18.82 21.60 24.92
N ALA A 393 -19.01 20.47 25.61
CA ALA A 393 -20.03 20.32 26.63
C ALA A 393 -19.77 21.23 27.83
N THR A 394 -20.86 21.73 28.40
CA THR A 394 -20.86 22.42 29.68
C THR A 394 -20.57 21.44 30.82
N ASN A 395 -20.13 21.96 31.96
CA ASN A 395 -19.91 21.16 33.18
C ASN A 395 -21.16 20.35 33.61
N GLU A 396 -22.37 20.78 33.23
CA GLU A 396 -23.60 20.05 33.54
C GLU A 396 -23.81 18.87 32.59
N GLU A 397 -23.60 19.07 31.29
CA GLU A 397 -23.66 18.00 30.29
C GLU A 397 -22.62 16.91 30.60
N CYS A 398 -21.43 17.28 31.07
CA CYS A 398 -20.40 16.35 31.52
C CYS A 398 -20.78 15.44 32.71
N LYS A 399 -21.96 15.61 33.32
CA LYS A 399 -22.47 14.69 34.35
C LYS A 399 -23.26 13.51 33.77
N ALA A 400 -23.54 13.50 32.47
CA ALA A 400 -24.16 12.36 31.80
C ALA A 400 -23.35 11.08 32.07
N THR A 401 -24.05 9.96 32.23
CA THR A 401 -23.44 8.67 32.58
C THR A 401 -23.66 7.63 31.49
N ASP A 402 -22.68 6.76 31.29
CA ASP A 402 -22.82 5.57 30.45
C ASP A 402 -23.70 4.49 31.11
N ALA A 403 -23.88 3.37 30.41
CA ALA A 403 -24.64 2.22 30.92
C ALA A 403 -24.04 1.57 32.19
N ALA A 404 -22.76 1.82 32.49
CA ALA A 404 -22.08 1.37 33.69
C ALA A 404 -22.14 2.39 34.84
N GLY A 405 -22.72 3.57 34.62
CA GLY A 405 -22.80 4.65 35.60
C GLY A 405 -21.53 5.50 35.68
N VAL A 406 -20.59 5.36 34.74
CA VAL A 406 -19.39 6.19 34.67
C VAL A 406 -19.77 7.55 34.07
N PRO A 407 -19.49 8.69 34.73
CA PRO A 407 -19.82 10.00 34.19
C PRO A 407 -18.83 10.43 33.10
N ALA A 408 -19.29 11.26 32.15
CA ALA A 408 -18.45 11.83 31.10
C ALA A 408 -17.27 12.64 31.68
N SER A 409 -17.42 13.30 32.84
CA SER A 409 -16.34 13.98 33.55
C SER A 409 -15.21 13.06 34.07
N VAL A 410 -15.42 11.75 34.07
CA VAL A 410 -14.39 10.75 34.38
C VAL A 410 -13.85 10.11 33.10
N ALA A 411 -14.71 9.89 32.10
CA ALA A 411 -14.33 9.17 30.89
C ALA A 411 -13.77 10.06 29.78
N CYS A 412 -14.22 11.30 29.68
CA CYS A 412 -14.00 12.16 28.51
C CYS A 412 -13.08 13.35 28.83
N CYS A 413 -12.06 13.53 28.01
CA CYS A 413 -11.06 14.59 28.07
C CYS A 413 -11.65 15.99 27.87
N GLY A 414 -12.63 16.15 26.98
CA GLY A 414 -13.39 17.41 26.82
C GLY A 414 -14.07 17.86 28.12
N CYS A 415 -14.34 16.91 29.02
CA CYS A 415 -14.88 17.13 30.36
C CYS A 415 -13.83 17.12 31.47
N ARG A 416 -12.54 17.22 31.12
CA ARG A 416 -11.37 17.10 32.02
C ARG A 416 -11.23 15.74 32.72
N GLY A 417 -11.92 14.71 32.22
CA GLY A 417 -11.70 13.31 32.60
C GLY A 417 -10.62 12.67 31.73
N GLY A 418 -10.80 11.39 31.42
CA GLY A 418 -9.92 10.62 30.55
C GLY A 418 -8.64 10.12 31.23
N ASP A 419 -7.79 9.48 30.45
CA ASP A 419 -6.45 9.06 30.86
C ASP A 419 -5.42 10.05 30.33
N TRP A 420 -4.76 10.79 31.23
CA TRP A 420 -3.70 11.73 30.88
C TRP A 420 -2.36 11.00 30.88
N GLU A 421 -1.58 11.18 29.81
CA GLU A 421 -0.17 10.82 29.79
C GLU A 421 0.58 11.85 30.66
N ASP A 422 0.88 11.48 31.91
CA ASP A 422 1.66 12.32 32.81
C ASP A 422 3.04 12.58 32.19
N THR A 423 3.31 13.83 31.79
CA THR A 423 4.63 14.25 31.28
C THR A 423 5.67 14.39 32.40
N ASP A 424 5.26 14.24 33.66
CA ASP A 424 6.09 14.47 34.84
C ASP A 424 6.59 13.15 35.43
N ASP A 425 7.65 12.61 34.83
CA ASP A 425 8.67 11.84 35.56
C ASP A 425 10.04 12.52 35.43
N SER A 426 10.04 13.86 35.35
CA SER A 426 11.22 14.63 35.74
C SER A 426 11.36 14.51 37.25
N GLY A 427 11.96 13.39 37.67
CA GLY A 427 12.42 13.16 39.02
C GLY A 427 13.43 14.24 39.42
N ASP A 428 12.93 15.38 39.86
CA ASP A 428 13.62 16.22 40.83
C ASP A 428 13.66 15.41 42.14
N GLU A 429 14.61 14.49 42.24
CA GLU A 429 15.08 13.96 43.52
C GLU A 429 15.57 15.15 44.36
N LEU A 430 14.80 15.47 45.40
CA LEU A 430 15.15 16.39 46.50
C LEU A 430 16.38 15.94 47.29
#